data_AF-A0A950CXY4-F1
#
_entry.id   AF-A0A950CXY4-F1
#
_cell.length_a   1.000
_cell.length_b   1.000
_cell.length_c   1.000
_cell.angle_alpha   90.00
_cell.angle_beta   90.00
_cell.angle_gamma   90.00
#
_symmetry.space_group_name_H-M   'P 1'
#
loop_
_entity.id
_entity.type
_entity.pdbx_description
1 polymer ?
#
loop_
_entity_poly.entity_id
_entity_poly.type
_entity_poly.pdbx_seq_one_letter_code
_entity_poly.pdbx_strand_id
1 'polypeptide(L)'
;MNYKVTALTPLLVGDGRELSPIDYMVWKDQVNVLDQSRIFKLLARGPRLDGYLAQLRKASKLDFASWGGFAQNFSQRRIPFESPEYTPVWNAAPSESLFIPTFASGLRGPYLPASALKGALRSGLIFSRWSTGTMERLASSIENDRLPRRAVEAAETSAGASQVKILGMADSEPVSASSFKV
;
A
#
# COMPACT_ATOMS: atom_id res chain seq x y z
N MET A 1 -25.42 -1.72 -12.75
CA MET A 1 -25.53 -2.61 -11.57
C MET A 1 -24.52 -2.13 -10.56
N ASN A 2 -24.94 -1.88 -9.33
CA ASN A 2 -24.07 -1.30 -8.29
C ASN A 2 -23.75 -2.36 -7.26
N TYR A 3 -22.49 -2.46 -6.87
CA TYR A 3 -22.01 -3.44 -5.90
C TYR A 3 -21.40 -2.71 -4.70
N LYS A 4 -21.58 -3.28 -3.50
CA LYS A 4 -20.96 -2.79 -2.28
C LYS A 4 -19.87 -3.77 -1.86
N VAL A 5 -18.64 -3.27 -1.74
CA VAL A 5 -17.52 -4.02 -1.18
C VAL A 5 -17.33 -3.57 0.27
N THR A 6 -17.16 -4.53 1.18
CA THR A 6 -16.90 -4.27 2.61
C THR A 6 -15.62 -4.99 3.00
N ALA A 7 -14.65 -4.26 3.54
CA ALA A 7 -13.43 -4.84 4.07
C ALA A 7 -13.72 -5.46 5.44
N LEU A 8 -13.52 -6.77 5.57
CA LEU A 8 -13.69 -7.50 6.83
C LEU A 8 -12.37 -7.63 7.61
N THR A 9 -11.25 -7.46 6.92
CA THR A 9 -9.88 -7.50 7.44
C THR A 9 -9.12 -6.27 6.94
N PRO A 10 -7.96 -5.91 7.53
CA PRO A 10 -7.06 -4.92 6.95
C PRO A 10 -6.79 -5.27 5.49
N LEU A 11 -7.01 -4.29 4.60
CA LEU A 11 -6.90 -4.43 3.16
C LEU A 11 -5.92 -3.39 2.63
N LEU A 12 -4.88 -3.86 1.94
CA LEU A 12 -3.93 -3.02 1.24
C LEU A 12 -3.99 -3.33 -0.26
N VAL A 13 -4.32 -2.32 -1.06
CA VAL A 13 -4.10 -2.33 -2.51
C VAL A 13 -3.07 -1.25 -2.80
N GLY A 14 -1.83 -1.65 -3.06
CA GLY A 14 -0.70 -0.74 -3.18
C GLY A 14 -0.66 0.01 -4.52
N ASP A 15 -0.13 1.23 -4.50
CA ASP A 15 0.32 1.95 -5.70
C ASP A 15 1.80 1.68 -6.06
N GLY A 16 2.46 0.83 -5.28
CA GLY A 16 3.89 0.51 -5.41
C GLY A 16 4.81 1.53 -4.77
N ARG A 17 4.27 2.53 -4.07
CA ARG A 17 5.04 3.47 -3.25
C ARG A 17 4.98 3.07 -1.77
N GLU A 18 5.88 3.67 -1.01
CA GLU A 18 6.00 3.50 0.41
C GLU A 18 6.43 4.81 1.06
N LEU A 19 5.94 5.06 2.28
CA LEU A 19 6.44 6.13 3.14
C LEU A 19 7.73 5.63 3.77
N SER A 20 8.80 6.37 3.55
CA SER A 20 10.08 6.09 4.20
C SER A 20 10.04 6.55 5.67
N PRO A 21 10.92 6.04 6.54
CA PRO A 21 10.99 6.44 7.95
C PRO A 21 11.31 7.92 8.18
N ILE A 22 11.68 8.67 7.13
CA ILE A 22 11.87 10.13 7.17
C ILE A 22 10.61 10.90 6.76
N ASP A 23 9.64 10.26 6.11
CA ASP A 23 8.39 10.88 5.64
C ASP A 23 7.33 10.99 6.73
N TYR A 24 7.53 10.34 7.88
CA TYR A 24 6.61 10.37 8.99
C TYR A 24 7.35 10.42 10.33
N MET A 25 6.60 10.72 11.38
CA MET A 25 7.09 10.72 12.75
C MET A 25 6.09 10.01 13.66
N VAL A 26 6.59 9.11 14.49
CA VAL A 26 5.79 8.48 15.55
C VAL A 26 5.78 9.40 16.76
N TRP A 27 4.59 9.78 17.22
CA TRP A 27 4.46 10.60 18.41
C TRP A 27 3.19 10.25 19.18
N LYS A 28 3.34 10.03 20.50
CA LYS A 28 2.29 9.44 21.35
C LYS A 28 1.81 8.15 20.70
N ASP A 29 0.51 8.00 20.53
CA ASP A 29 -0.21 6.84 20.01
C ASP A 29 -0.55 6.97 18.52
N GLN A 30 0.22 7.73 17.74
CA GLN A 30 -0.08 7.96 16.33
C GLN A 30 1.17 8.14 15.45
N VAL A 31 0.99 7.83 14.16
CA VAL A 31 1.92 8.15 13.06
C VAL A 31 1.50 9.45 12.41
N ASN A 32 2.38 10.45 12.45
CA ASN A 32 2.19 11.73 11.78
C ASN A 32 2.93 11.71 10.44
N VAL A 33 2.20 11.57 9.34
CA VAL A 33 2.76 11.68 7.99
C VAL A 33 3.03 13.16 7.70
N LEU A 34 4.26 13.48 7.33
CA LEU A 34 4.75 14.85 7.17
C LEU A 34 4.56 15.34 5.74
N ASP A 35 4.15 16.60 5.57
CA ASP A 35 4.19 17.27 4.28
C ASP A 35 5.61 17.79 4.00
N GLN A 36 6.45 16.89 3.49
CA GLN A 36 7.84 17.15 3.15
C GLN A 36 8.00 18.36 2.20
N SER A 37 7.09 18.50 1.24
CA SER A 37 7.11 19.60 0.27
C SER A 37 6.85 20.94 0.93
N ARG A 38 5.89 21.00 1.86
CA ARG A 38 5.58 22.22 2.61
C ARG A 38 6.70 22.58 3.59
N ILE A 39 7.25 21.58 4.28
CA ILE A 39 8.41 21.77 5.16
C ILE A 39 9.58 22.36 4.37
N PHE A 40 9.92 21.76 3.24
CA PHE A 40 11.01 22.24 2.40
C PHE A 40 10.79 23.67 1.89
N LYS A 41 9.59 24.00 1.40
CA LYS A 41 9.25 25.36 0.93
C LYS A 41 9.37 26.41 2.02
N LEU A 42 9.04 26.08 3.27
CA LEU A 42 9.16 26.99 4.40
C LEU A 42 10.62 27.16 4.83
N LEU A 43 11.36 26.05 4.92
CA LEU A 43 12.77 26.07 5.31
C LEU A 43 13.66 26.71 4.26
N ALA A 44 13.34 26.58 2.96
CA ALA A 44 14.08 27.19 1.87
C ALA A 44 14.12 28.72 1.93
N ARG A 45 13.20 29.35 2.68
CA ARG A 45 13.17 30.80 2.90
C ARG A 45 13.97 31.24 4.12
N GLY A 46 14.57 30.32 4.87
CA GLY A 46 15.23 30.61 6.14
C GLY A 46 16.60 29.95 6.28
N PRO A 47 17.39 30.35 7.28
CA PRO A 47 18.75 29.84 7.52
C PRO A 47 18.78 28.38 8.02
N ARG A 48 17.62 27.75 8.20
CA ARG A 48 17.48 26.39 8.76
C ARG A 48 17.50 25.29 7.68
N LEU A 49 17.55 25.65 6.40
CA LEU A 49 17.58 24.69 5.29
C LEU A 49 18.82 23.79 5.35
N ASP A 50 20.00 24.35 5.59
CA ASP A 50 21.25 23.58 5.57
C ASP A 50 21.29 22.55 6.70
N GLY A 51 20.79 22.91 7.88
CA GLY A 51 20.63 21.98 9.00
C GLY A 51 19.65 20.86 8.68
N TYR A 52 18.56 21.18 7.98
CA TYR A 52 17.59 20.17 7.53
C TYR A 52 18.20 19.17 6.55
N LEU A 53 18.91 19.66 5.53
CA LEU A 53 19.55 18.81 4.52
C LEU A 53 20.67 17.96 5.12
N ALA A 54 21.48 18.52 6.02
CA ALA A 54 22.53 17.78 6.72
C ALA A 54 21.96 16.64 7.56
N GLN A 55 20.81 16.85 8.20
CA GLN A 55 20.13 15.82 8.98
C GLN A 55 19.43 14.79 8.11
N LEU A 56 18.73 15.18 7.04
CA LEU A 56 18.16 14.23 6.07
C LEU A 56 19.22 13.32 5.45
N ARG A 57 20.42 13.85 5.20
CA ARG A 57 21.53 13.05 4.66
C ARG A 57 22.04 11.99 5.64
N LYS A 58 21.93 12.24 6.94
CA LYS A 58 22.48 11.37 8.01
C LYS A 58 21.41 10.46 8.62
N ALA A 59 20.17 10.90 8.69
CA ALA A 59 19.10 10.24 9.41
C ALA A 59 18.53 9.07 8.60
N SER A 60 18.56 7.88 9.20
CA SER A 60 17.80 6.73 8.72
C SER A 60 16.34 6.73 9.19
N LYS A 61 16.04 7.51 10.23
CA LYS A 61 14.73 7.68 10.86
C LYS A 61 14.63 9.07 11.46
N LEU A 62 13.47 9.70 11.31
CA LEU A 62 13.24 11.02 11.90
C LEU A 62 12.89 10.86 13.39
N ASP A 63 13.69 11.45 14.27
CA ASP A 63 13.51 11.40 15.72
C ASP A 63 12.75 12.63 16.24
N PHE A 64 11.91 12.40 17.24
CA PHE A 64 11.16 13.48 17.88
C PHE A 64 12.08 14.50 18.58
N ALA A 65 13.21 14.05 19.13
CA ALA A 65 14.11 14.96 19.86
C ALA A 65 14.70 16.05 18.94
N SER A 66 15.02 15.72 17.69
CA SER A 66 15.58 16.69 16.74
C SER A 66 14.52 17.51 15.99
N TRP A 67 13.35 16.91 15.68
CA TRP A 67 12.36 17.53 14.79
C TRP A 67 10.93 17.63 15.33
N GLY A 68 10.64 17.01 16.47
CA GLY A 68 9.30 16.82 17.00
C GLY A 68 8.46 18.09 17.09
N GLY A 69 8.99 19.13 17.73
CA GLY A 69 8.27 20.39 17.92
C GLY A 69 8.00 21.16 16.62
N PHE A 70 8.86 21.01 15.61
CA PHE A 70 8.70 21.70 14.33
C PHE A 70 7.82 20.90 13.36
N ALA A 71 8.13 19.62 13.17
CA ALA A 71 7.50 18.75 12.19
C ALA A 71 6.03 18.43 12.53
N GLN A 72 5.66 18.42 13.80
CA GLN A 72 4.28 18.14 14.24
C GLN A 72 3.25 19.13 13.65
N ASN A 73 3.64 20.39 13.44
CA ASN A 73 2.76 21.41 12.86
C ASN A 73 2.57 21.25 11.34
N PHE A 74 3.39 20.40 10.72
CA PHE A 74 3.36 20.13 9.28
C PHE A 74 2.93 18.70 8.95
N SER A 75 2.22 18.05 9.88
CA SER A 75 1.59 16.75 9.62
C SER A 75 0.46 16.90 8.59
N GLN A 76 0.59 16.26 7.43
CA GLN A 76 -0.49 16.16 6.45
C GLN A 76 -1.60 15.23 6.94
N ARG A 77 -1.22 14.14 7.60
CA ARG A 77 -2.13 13.12 8.11
C ARG A 77 -1.65 12.60 9.45
N ARG A 78 -2.60 12.32 10.33
CA ARG A 78 -2.35 11.68 11.62
C ARG A 78 -3.10 10.37 11.65
N ILE A 79 -2.38 9.28 11.87
CA ILE A 79 -2.90 7.92 11.82
C ILE A 79 -2.78 7.35 13.23
N PRO A 80 -3.89 7.21 13.97
CA PRO A 80 -3.83 6.64 15.30
C PRO A 80 -3.48 5.16 15.20
N PHE A 81 -2.66 4.70 16.13
CA PHE A 81 -2.46 3.29 16.39
C PHE A 81 -3.73 2.69 17.00
N GLU A 82 -3.90 1.38 16.85
CA GLU A 82 -4.98 0.65 17.52
C GLU A 82 -4.78 0.56 19.05
N SER A 83 -3.52 0.57 19.49
CA SER A 83 -3.11 0.56 20.89
C SER A 83 -1.88 1.45 21.12
N PRO A 84 -1.78 2.19 22.25
CA PRO A 84 -0.60 2.97 22.59
C PRO A 84 0.67 2.11 22.78
N GLU A 85 0.52 0.79 22.96
CA GLU A 85 1.63 -0.16 23.10
C GLU A 85 2.47 -0.32 21.82
N TYR A 86 1.94 0.09 20.66
CA TYR A 86 2.68 0.04 19.41
C TYR A 86 3.81 1.07 19.35
N THR A 87 3.70 2.20 20.06
CA THR A 87 4.69 3.27 20.05
C THR A 87 6.11 2.83 20.41
N PRO A 88 6.36 2.12 21.55
CA PRO A 88 7.69 1.62 21.86
C PRO A 88 8.20 0.61 20.82
N VAL A 89 7.33 -0.24 20.28
CA VAL A 89 7.68 -1.22 19.23
C VAL A 89 8.17 -0.51 17.97
N TRP A 90 7.42 0.49 17.51
CA TRP A 90 7.79 1.32 16.36
C TRP A 90 9.06 2.12 16.59
N ASN A 91 9.27 2.63 17.80
CA ASN A 91 10.48 3.38 18.13
C ASN A 91 11.73 2.50 18.15
N ALA A 92 11.62 1.26 18.65
CA ALA A 92 12.71 0.29 18.72
C ALA A 92 13.00 -0.42 17.39
N ALA A 93 12.04 -0.49 16.47
CA ALA A 93 12.19 -1.18 15.20
C ALA A 93 13.31 -0.57 14.32
N PRO A 94 14.07 -1.42 13.60
CA PRO A 94 15.09 -0.96 12.67
C PRO A 94 14.45 -0.20 11.50
N SER A 95 15.18 0.78 10.94
CA SER A 95 14.67 1.63 9.85
C SER A 95 14.25 0.85 8.60
N GLU A 96 14.88 -0.29 8.34
CA GLU A 96 14.58 -1.16 7.19
C GLU A 96 13.19 -1.79 7.28
N SER A 97 12.62 -1.95 8.48
CA SER A 97 11.29 -2.51 8.69
C SER A 97 10.19 -1.45 8.83
N LEU A 98 10.56 -0.18 8.65
CA LEU A 98 9.71 0.97 8.95
C LEU A 98 9.19 1.68 7.68
N PHE A 99 9.27 1.00 6.53
CA PHE A 99 8.64 1.46 5.31
C PHE A 99 7.16 1.11 5.31
N ILE A 100 6.29 2.12 5.23
CA ILE A 100 4.84 1.93 5.27
C ILE A 100 4.31 1.92 3.84
N PRO A 101 3.77 0.79 3.33
CA PRO A 101 3.23 0.76 1.98
C PRO A 101 2.02 1.70 1.87
N THR A 102 1.94 2.43 0.76
CA THR A 102 0.82 3.35 0.52
C THR A 102 -0.31 2.68 -0.23
N PHE A 103 -1.54 3.11 0.08
CA PHE A 103 -2.73 2.63 -0.62
C PHE A 103 -2.92 3.38 -1.94
N ALA A 104 -3.49 2.69 -2.93
CA ALA A 104 -3.83 3.23 -4.24
C ALA A 104 -4.57 4.57 -4.13
N SER A 105 -3.97 5.62 -4.66
CA SER A 105 -4.46 7.00 -4.51
C SER A 105 -4.35 7.75 -5.83
N GLY A 106 -5.42 8.47 -6.19
CA GLY A 106 -5.47 9.37 -7.34
C GLY A 106 -5.52 10.83 -6.90
N LEU A 107 -5.74 11.74 -7.85
CA LEU A 107 -5.87 13.18 -7.58
C LEU A 107 -7.00 13.52 -6.60
N ARG A 108 -8.05 12.70 -6.56
CA ARG A 108 -9.22 12.88 -5.69
C ARG A 108 -9.08 12.20 -4.32
N GLY A 109 -8.01 11.43 -4.11
CA GLY A 109 -7.74 10.69 -2.88
C GLY A 109 -7.61 9.18 -3.08
N PRO A 110 -7.50 8.43 -1.96
CA PRO A 110 -7.42 6.97 -1.96
C PRO A 110 -8.67 6.34 -2.55
N TYR A 111 -8.53 5.31 -3.38
CA TYR A 111 -9.65 4.60 -4.00
C TYR A 111 -9.30 3.12 -4.22
N LEU A 112 -10.30 2.26 -4.33
CA LEU A 112 -10.11 0.86 -4.67
C LEU A 112 -10.09 0.71 -6.21
N PRO A 113 -8.96 0.32 -6.82
CA PRO A 113 -8.89 0.09 -8.24
C PRO A 113 -9.75 -1.11 -8.65
N ALA A 114 -10.48 -0.95 -9.76
CA ALA A 114 -11.28 -2.00 -10.37
C ALA A 114 -10.44 -3.22 -10.75
N SER A 115 -9.18 -2.99 -11.15
CA SER A 115 -8.23 -4.04 -11.52
C SER A 115 -7.94 -5.00 -10.37
N ALA A 116 -7.85 -4.50 -9.13
CA ALA A 116 -7.61 -5.33 -7.95
C ALA A 116 -8.81 -6.25 -7.67
N LEU A 117 -10.02 -5.70 -7.71
CA LEU A 117 -11.24 -6.48 -7.51
C LEU A 117 -11.50 -7.46 -8.67
N LYS A 118 -11.26 -7.02 -9.91
CA LYS A 118 -11.33 -7.87 -11.10
C LYS A 118 -10.33 -9.01 -11.04
N GLY A 119 -9.12 -8.77 -10.53
CA GLY A 119 -8.11 -9.80 -10.30
C GLY A 119 -8.61 -10.88 -9.34
N ALA A 120 -9.16 -10.48 -8.19
CA ALA A 120 -9.73 -11.41 -7.21
C ALA A 120 -10.88 -12.25 -7.80
N LEU A 121 -11.82 -11.60 -8.49
CA LEU A 121 -12.94 -12.28 -9.15
C LEU A 121 -12.48 -13.23 -10.27
N ARG A 122 -11.47 -12.82 -11.06
CA ARG A 122 -10.85 -13.66 -12.10
C ARG A 122 -10.25 -14.92 -11.48
N SER A 123 -9.51 -14.79 -10.38
CA SER A 123 -8.94 -15.94 -9.67
C SER A 123 -10.02 -16.90 -9.17
N GLY A 124 -11.10 -16.37 -8.58
CA GLY A 124 -12.24 -17.19 -8.14
C GLY A 124 -12.94 -17.92 -9.28
N LEU A 125 -13.16 -17.25 -10.42
CA LEU A 125 -13.75 -17.86 -11.61
C LEU A 125 -12.87 -18.99 -12.15
N ILE A 126 -11.57 -18.75 -12.30
CA ILE A 126 -10.60 -19.75 -12.74
C ILE A 126 -10.60 -20.96 -11.82
N PHE A 127 -10.55 -20.73 -10.51
CA PHE A 127 -10.58 -21.79 -9.51
C PHE A 127 -11.87 -22.62 -9.59
N SER A 128 -13.03 -21.99 -9.77
CA SER A 128 -14.31 -22.70 -9.94
C SER A 128 -14.38 -23.62 -11.15
N ARG A 129 -13.48 -23.44 -12.13
CA ARG A 129 -13.38 -24.22 -13.37
C ARG A 129 -12.22 -25.21 -13.35
N TRP A 130 -11.45 -25.28 -12.25
CA TRP A 130 -10.43 -26.30 -12.12
C TRP A 130 -11.06 -27.69 -12.09
N SER A 131 -10.44 -28.58 -12.85
CA SER A 131 -10.79 -30.00 -12.93
C SER A 131 -9.55 -30.85 -12.73
N THR A 132 -9.75 -32.14 -12.39
CA THR A 132 -8.66 -33.12 -12.24
C THR A 132 -7.76 -33.15 -13.46
N GLY A 133 -8.32 -33.15 -14.67
CA GLY A 133 -7.55 -33.12 -15.92
C GLY A 133 -6.76 -31.81 -16.14
N THR A 134 -7.14 -30.70 -15.50
CA THR A 134 -6.35 -29.46 -15.52
C THR A 134 -5.13 -29.58 -14.60
N MET A 135 -5.29 -30.25 -13.45
CA MET A 135 -4.20 -30.50 -12.50
C MET A 135 -3.19 -31.50 -13.04
N GLU A 136 -3.65 -32.57 -13.70
CA GLU A 136 -2.78 -33.57 -14.34
C GLU A 136 -1.92 -32.96 -15.46
N ARG A 137 -2.51 -32.08 -16.30
CA ARG A 137 -1.76 -31.35 -17.33
C ARG A 137 -0.73 -30.38 -16.76
N LEU A 138 -1.05 -29.77 -15.61
CA LEU A 138 -0.10 -28.91 -14.92
C LEU A 138 1.03 -29.75 -14.32
N ALA A 139 0.72 -30.87 -13.69
CA ALA A 139 1.69 -31.80 -13.11
C ALA A 139 2.67 -32.33 -14.17
N SER A 140 2.18 -32.75 -15.33
CA SER A 140 3.04 -33.22 -16.44
C SER A 140 3.91 -32.12 -17.04
N SER A 141 3.48 -30.86 -16.95
CA SER A 141 4.30 -29.72 -17.38
C SER A 141 5.42 -29.38 -16.40
N ILE A 142 5.30 -29.78 -15.13
CA ILE A 142 6.30 -29.54 -14.08
C ILE A 142 7.45 -30.55 -14.18
N GLU A 143 7.19 -31.77 -14.66
CA GLU A 143 8.21 -32.82 -14.82
C GLU A 143 9.33 -32.45 -15.81
N ASN A 144 9.10 -31.49 -16.71
CA ASN A 144 10.08 -31.01 -17.71
C ASN A 144 10.90 -29.78 -17.24
N ASP A 145 11.22 -29.73 -15.95
CA ASP A 145 12.28 -28.93 -15.32
C ASP A 145 12.06 -27.39 -15.21
N ARG A 146 10.97 -26.85 -15.78
CA ARG A 146 10.57 -25.45 -15.55
C ARG A 146 9.07 -25.27 -15.34
N LEU A 147 8.73 -24.66 -14.20
CA LEU A 147 7.38 -24.19 -13.93
C LEU A 147 6.92 -23.23 -15.04
N PRO A 148 5.80 -23.49 -15.73
CA PRO A 148 5.28 -22.57 -16.71
C PRO A 148 4.90 -21.24 -16.04
N ARG A 149 5.41 -20.11 -16.57
CA ARG A 149 5.12 -18.75 -16.06
C ARG A 149 3.62 -18.44 -16.00
N ARG A 150 2.80 -19.13 -16.80
CA ARG A 150 1.34 -19.04 -16.81
C ARG A 150 0.71 -20.43 -16.81
N ALA A 151 0.86 -21.13 -15.70
CA ALA A 151 0.25 -22.45 -15.43
C ALA A 151 -1.24 -22.56 -15.79
N VAL A 152 -1.96 -21.44 -15.80
CA VAL A 152 -3.41 -21.40 -15.86
C VAL A 152 -3.94 -20.83 -17.19
N GLU A 153 -3.07 -20.48 -18.14
CA GLU A 153 -3.45 -19.86 -19.42
C GLU A 153 -4.41 -20.75 -20.25
N ALA A 154 -4.22 -22.07 -20.22
CA ALA A 154 -5.13 -23.02 -20.86
C ALA A 154 -6.51 -23.07 -20.18
N ALA A 155 -6.55 -22.99 -18.85
CA ALA A 155 -7.79 -22.92 -18.08
C ALA A 155 -8.50 -21.57 -18.28
N GLU A 156 -7.76 -20.48 -18.41
CA GLU A 156 -8.31 -19.15 -18.73
C GLU A 156 -8.89 -19.08 -20.14
N THR A 157 -8.21 -19.70 -21.10
CA THR A 157 -8.67 -19.77 -22.50
C THR A 157 -9.94 -20.60 -22.61
N SER A 158 -9.99 -21.75 -21.90
CA SER A 158 -11.17 -22.63 -21.86
C SER A 158 -12.32 -22.07 -21.02
N ALA A 159 -12.04 -21.28 -19.97
CA ALA A 159 -13.03 -20.49 -19.23
C ALA A 159 -13.62 -19.35 -20.09
N GLY A 160 -13.16 -19.20 -21.34
CA GLY A 160 -13.60 -18.19 -22.27
C GLY A 160 -12.95 -16.85 -21.94
N ALA A 161 -11.88 -16.52 -22.67
CA ALA A 161 -11.24 -15.20 -22.67
C ALA A 161 -12.24 -14.03 -22.92
N SER A 162 -13.43 -14.35 -23.44
CA SER A 162 -14.56 -13.42 -23.59
C SER A 162 -15.28 -13.11 -22.26
N GLN A 163 -15.47 -14.07 -21.34
CA GLN A 163 -16.29 -13.85 -20.15
C GLN A 163 -15.64 -12.91 -19.11
N VAL A 164 -14.31 -12.93 -18.98
CA VAL A 164 -13.59 -11.94 -18.14
C VAL A 164 -13.55 -10.56 -18.80
N LYS A 165 -13.66 -10.48 -20.14
CA LYS A 165 -13.86 -9.20 -20.86
C LYS A 165 -15.27 -8.63 -20.66
N ILE A 166 -16.28 -9.48 -20.44
CA ILE A 166 -17.68 -9.05 -20.20
C ILE A 166 -17.85 -8.37 -18.83
N LEU A 167 -17.00 -8.67 -17.84
CA LEU A 167 -16.98 -7.96 -16.56
C LEU A 167 -16.26 -6.60 -16.70
N GLY A 168 -17.03 -5.60 -17.12
CA GLY A 168 -16.69 -4.19 -16.98
C GLY A 168 -16.80 -3.78 -15.52
N MET A 169 -15.69 -3.33 -14.94
CA MET A 169 -15.64 -2.87 -13.55
C MET A 169 -15.06 -1.47 -13.54
N ALA A 170 -15.70 -0.58 -12.79
CA ALA A 170 -15.24 0.77 -12.56
C ALA A 170 -14.52 0.85 -11.21
N ASP A 171 -13.60 1.81 -11.11
CA ASP A 171 -12.93 2.13 -9.86
C ASP A 171 -13.94 2.58 -8.81
N SER A 172 -13.63 2.40 -7.52
CA SER A 172 -14.48 2.95 -6.48
C SER A 172 -14.43 4.48 -6.48
N GLU A 173 -15.45 5.09 -5.91
CA GLU A 173 -15.35 6.47 -5.46
C GLU A 173 -14.20 6.62 -4.42
N PRO A 174 -13.58 7.79 -4.33
CA PRO A 174 -12.51 8.03 -3.37
C PRO A 174 -13.05 7.95 -1.94
N VAL A 175 -12.22 7.40 -1.06
CA VAL A 175 -12.48 7.25 0.37
C VAL A 175 -11.66 8.28 1.15
N SER A 176 -12.22 8.81 2.23
CA SER A 176 -11.49 9.71 3.12
C SER A 176 -10.21 9.07 3.65
N ALA A 177 -9.12 9.84 3.66
CA ALA A 177 -7.85 9.42 4.25
C ALA A 177 -7.95 9.12 5.76
N SER A 178 -8.98 9.64 6.45
CA SER A 178 -9.25 9.37 7.87
C SER A 178 -9.71 7.93 8.14
N SER A 179 -10.16 7.19 7.13
CA SER A 179 -10.63 5.80 7.28
C SER A 179 -9.49 4.78 7.43
N PHE A 180 -8.26 5.20 7.16
CA PHE A 180 -7.09 4.34 7.12
C PHE A 180 -6.35 4.34 8.47
N LYS A 181 -5.86 3.17 8.86
CA LYS A 181 -5.13 2.90 10.11
C LYS A 181 -3.76 2.27 9.80
N VAL A 182 -2.86 2.29 10.78
CA VAL A 182 -1.51 1.71 10.75
C VAL A 182 -1.28 0.95 12.05
#